data_AF-A0A1A9ATC9-F1
#
_entry.id   AF-A0A1A9ATC9-F1
#
_cell.length_a   1.000
_cell.length_b   1.000
_cell.length_c   1.000
_cell.angle_alpha   90.00
_cell.angle_beta   90.00
_cell.angle_gamma   90.00
#
_symmetry.space_group_name_H-M   'P 1'
#
loop_
_entity.id
_entity.type
_entity.pdbx_description
1 polymer ?
#
loop_
_entity_poly.entity_id
_entity_poly.type
_entity_poly.pdbx_seq_one_letter_code
_entity_poly.pdbx_strand_id
1 'polypeptide(L)'
;MFMSLVEIINEFSKYKNDGIHYKNLCEELLKYFKVQKRCVREEVTSQGQKFKTYEWNNIVNALYTTFESKKIKRLCYLEKDNDENKKKDVLNIHEEFRNFCIEKKARLRNISDMNFEQCNDYMSWITEKKRGLQAIDPNYENIREYKEYFDIHHNCNYPWLVSNTPDVTCSQITRSRGKT
;
A
#
# COMPACT_ATOMS: atom_id res chain seq x y z
N MET A 1 5.19 21.99 15.53
CA MET A 1 4.53 20.97 16.37
C MET A 1 5.08 19.62 15.93
N PHE A 2 5.80 18.90 16.79
CA PHE A 2 6.24 17.55 16.47
C PHE A 2 5.06 16.61 16.63
N MET A 3 4.67 15.92 15.56
CA MET A 3 3.64 14.90 15.64
C MET A 3 4.14 13.70 16.44
N SER A 4 3.26 13.15 17.27
CA SER A 4 3.44 11.85 17.90
C SER A 4 3.34 10.73 16.86
N LEU A 5 3.91 9.57 17.18
CA LEU A 5 3.82 8.36 16.36
C LEU A 5 2.37 7.98 16.01
N VAL A 6 1.45 8.15 16.96
CA VAL A 6 0.03 7.87 16.78
C VAL A 6 -0.61 8.86 15.82
N GLU A 7 -0.27 10.15 15.90
CA GLU A 7 -0.75 11.17 14.97
C GLU A 7 -0.28 10.91 13.55
N ILE A 8 0.99 10.51 13.36
CA ILE A 8 1.52 10.11 12.05
C ILE A 8 0.68 8.97 11.47
N ILE A 9 0.49 7.88 12.22
CA ILE A 9 -0.30 6.72 11.76
C ILE A 9 -1.75 7.11 11.43
N ASN A 10 -2.37 7.96 12.26
CA ASN A 10 -3.74 8.41 12.06
C ASN A 10 -3.89 9.29 10.81
N GLU A 11 -2.89 10.12 10.49
CA GLU A 11 -2.90 10.94 9.29
C GLU A 11 -2.95 10.07 8.02
N PHE A 12 -2.10 9.05 7.94
CA PHE A 12 -2.07 8.12 6.82
C PHE A 12 -3.32 7.23 6.73
N SER A 13 -3.92 6.90 7.88
CA SER A 13 -5.13 6.06 7.94
C SER A 13 -6.38 6.73 7.34
N LYS A 14 -6.36 8.05 7.13
CA LYS A 14 -7.44 8.80 6.46
C LYS A 14 -7.68 8.33 5.02
N TYR A 15 -6.64 7.81 4.36
CA TYR A 15 -6.69 7.37 2.96
C TYR A 15 -7.17 5.92 2.77
N LYS A 16 -7.72 5.27 3.80
CA LYS A 16 -8.11 3.85 3.75
C LYS A 16 -8.96 3.46 2.53
N ASN A 17 -9.82 4.35 2.03
CA ASN A 17 -10.69 4.09 0.88
C ASN A 17 -9.96 4.09 -0.48
N ASP A 18 -8.78 4.68 -0.54
CA ASP A 18 -7.89 4.73 -1.72
C ASP A 18 -6.59 3.98 -1.43
N GLY A 19 -6.52 3.26 -0.30
CA GLY A 19 -5.35 2.56 0.18
C GLY A 19 -4.45 3.48 0.99
N ILE A 20 -3.96 2.98 2.12
CA ILE A 20 -2.98 3.70 2.95
C ILE A 20 -1.67 3.81 2.17
N HIS A 21 -1.02 4.98 2.21
CA HIS A 21 0.33 5.13 1.64
C HIS A 21 1.37 4.49 2.57
N TYR A 22 1.39 3.16 2.66
CA TYR A 22 2.25 2.44 3.60
C TYR A 22 3.73 2.75 3.42
N LYS A 23 4.20 2.95 2.18
CA LYS A 23 5.59 3.33 1.91
C LYS A 23 5.94 4.65 2.60
N ASN A 24 5.17 5.70 2.33
CA ASN A 24 5.35 7.02 2.95
C ASN A 24 5.16 6.96 4.48
N LEU A 25 4.19 6.18 4.97
CA LEU A 25 3.99 5.97 6.40
C LEU A 25 5.25 5.38 7.05
N CYS A 26 5.80 4.30 6.48
CA CYS A 26 6.99 3.66 7.02
C CYS A 26 8.23 4.58 6.92
N GLU A 27 8.35 5.39 5.86
CA GLU A 27 9.40 6.40 5.73
C GLU A 27 9.30 7.49 6.80
N GLU A 28 8.10 8.03 7.05
CA GLU A 28 7.88 9.03 8.10
C GLU A 28 8.12 8.47 9.51
N LEU A 29 7.70 7.22 9.75
CA LEU A 29 7.98 6.53 11.01
C LEU A 29 9.49 6.31 11.22
N LEU A 30 10.22 5.97 10.14
CA LEU A 30 11.67 5.80 10.19
C LEU A 30 12.39 7.14 10.43
N LYS A 31 11.92 8.24 9.82
CA LYS A 31 12.43 9.60 10.07
C LYS A 31 12.19 9.99 11.54
N TYR A 32 10.97 9.81 12.03
CA TYR A 32 10.62 10.04 13.44
C TYR A 32 11.57 9.27 14.36
N PHE A 33 11.75 7.97 14.12
CA PHE A 33 12.64 7.12 14.90
C PHE A 33 14.10 7.63 14.92
N LYS A 34 14.65 8.01 13.76
CA LYS A 34 16.01 8.56 13.65
C LYS A 34 16.18 9.86 14.45
N VAL A 35 15.18 10.74 14.41
CA VAL A 35 15.17 11.99 15.19
C VAL A 35 15.13 11.68 16.69
N GLN A 36 14.23 10.80 17.13
CA GLN A 36 14.14 10.38 18.54
C GLN A 36 15.47 9.81 19.04
N LYS A 37 16.12 8.95 18.24
CA LYS A 37 17.43 8.39 18.58
C LYS A 37 18.49 9.45 18.80
N ARG A 38 18.53 10.44 17.91
CA ARG A 38 19.48 11.56 18.01
C ARG A 38 19.23 12.38 19.27
N CYS A 39 17.97 12.77 19.53
CA CYS A 39 17.61 13.55 20.70
C CYS A 39 17.94 12.84 22.01
N VAL A 40 17.60 11.56 22.14
CA VAL A 40 17.95 10.76 23.34
C VAL A 40 19.46 10.68 23.51
N ARG A 41 20.20 10.50 22.42
CA ARG A 41 21.67 10.45 22.47
C ARG A 41 22.28 11.77 22.93
N GLU A 42 21.79 12.90 22.40
CA GLU A 42 22.23 14.24 22.78
C GLU A 42 21.96 14.52 24.26
N GLU A 43 20.78 14.17 24.75
CA GLU A 43 20.39 14.36 26.15
C GLU A 43 21.21 13.49 27.12
N VAL A 44 21.40 12.21 26.80
CA VAL A 44 22.24 11.32 27.63
C VAL A 44 23.69 11.84 27.67
N THR A 45 24.19 12.36 26.55
CA THR A 45 25.56 12.88 26.45
C THR A 45 25.71 14.21 27.20
N SER A 46 24.72 15.11 27.15
CA SER A 46 24.75 16.40 27.86
C SER A 46 24.80 16.21 29.38
N GLN A 47 24.22 15.12 29.89
CA GLN A 47 24.27 14.71 31.30
C GLN A 47 25.57 14.00 31.69
N GLY A 48 26.57 13.94 30.80
CA GLY A 48 27.84 13.26 31.05
C GLY A 48 27.77 11.73 31.04
N GLN A 49 26.64 11.15 30.61
CA GLN A 49 26.45 9.71 30.54
C GLN A 49 26.77 9.18 29.13
N LYS A 50 27.15 7.89 29.06
CA LYS A 50 27.39 7.22 27.77
C LYS A 50 26.08 6.60 27.26
N PHE A 51 25.64 7.00 26.08
CA PHE A 51 24.51 6.38 25.40
C PHE A 51 24.75 4.89 25.15
N LYS A 52 23.97 4.02 25.81
CA LYS A 52 24.09 2.57 25.70
C LYS A 52 23.10 2.01 24.68
N THR A 53 23.61 1.15 23.80
CA THR A 53 22.78 0.46 22.79
C THR A 53 21.68 -0.41 23.40
N TYR A 54 21.90 -0.97 24.60
CA TYR A 54 20.90 -1.80 25.29
C TYR A 54 19.63 -1.02 25.66
N GLU A 55 19.78 0.17 26.27
CA GLU A 55 18.67 1.04 26.65
C GLU A 55 17.88 1.51 25.43
N TRP A 56 18.59 1.81 24.33
CA TRP A 56 17.95 2.11 23.05
C TRP A 56 17.13 0.95 22.48
N ASN A 57 17.62 -0.30 22.61
CA ASN A 57 16.87 -1.46 22.15
C ASN A 57 15.54 -1.62 22.89
N ASN A 58 15.47 -1.26 24.18
CA ASN A 58 14.21 -1.29 24.92
C ASN A 58 13.17 -0.32 24.34
N ILE A 59 13.61 0.88 23.93
CA ILE A 59 12.76 1.86 23.24
C ILE A 59 12.32 1.33 21.88
N VAL A 60 13.24 0.76 21.09
CA VAL A 60 12.93 0.14 19.79
C VAL A 60 11.87 -0.96 19.94
N ASN A 61 12.01 -1.82 20.96
CA ASN A 61 11.04 -2.88 21.24
C ASN A 61 9.65 -2.32 21.59
N ALA A 62 9.58 -1.26 22.40
CA ALA A 62 8.32 -0.60 22.71
C ALA A 62 7.63 0.01 21.46
N LEU A 63 8.42 0.55 20.53
CA LEU A 63 7.91 1.04 19.24
C LEU A 63 7.37 -0.11 18.39
N TYR A 64 8.06 -1.26 18.33
CA TYR A 64 7.56 -2.43 17.62
C TYR A 64 6.26 -2.99 18.23
N THR A 65 6.10 -2.95 19.54
CA THR A 65 4.81 -3.29 20.19
C THR A 65 3.69 -2.36 19.70
N THR A 66 3.99 -1.07 19.55
CA THR A 66 3.03 -0.10 19.00
C THR A 66 2.71 -0.43 17.53
N PHE A 67 3.71 -0.73 16.71
CA PHE A 67 3.51 -1.13 15.31
C PHE A 67 2.67 -2.40 15.19
N GLU A 68 2.86 -3.38 16.08
CA GLU A 68 2.06 -4.59 16.13
C GLU A 68 0.59 -4.24 16.44
N SER A 69 0.34 -3.42 17.46
CA SER A 69 -1.02 -2.99 17.83
C SER A 69 -1.74 -2.23 16.72
N LYS A 70 -0.98 -1.54 15.87
CA LYS A 70 -1.49 -0.79 14.71
C LYS A 70 -1.49 -1.62 13.43
N LYS A 71 -1.12 -2.91 13.52
CA LYS A 71 -1.00 -3.86 12.41
C LYS A 71 -0.09 -3.38 11.29
N ILE A 72 0.95 -2.59 11.58
CA ILE A 72 1.91 -2.11 10.57
C ILE A 72 3.30 -2.73 10.72
N LYS A 73 3.57 -3.51 11.78
CA LYS A 73 4.88 -4.15 12.02
C LYS A 73 5.31 -5.05 10.86
N ARG A 74 4.36 -5.69 10.20
CA ARG A 74 4.64 -6.61 9.09
C ARG A 74 5.14 -5.88 7.83
N LEU A 75 4.82 -4.59 7.69
CA LEU A 75 5.25 -3.74 6.57
C LEU A 75 6.38 -2.78 6.94
N CYS A 76 6.24 -2.07 8.06
CA CYS A 76 7.24 -1.10 8.48
C CYS A 76 8.38 -1.78 9.24
N TYR A 77 9.57 -1.20 9.11
CA TYR A 77 10.80 -1.67 9.72
C TYR A 77 11.53 -0.51 10.42
N LEU A 78 12.28 -0.84 11.46
CA LEU A 78 13.18 0.07 12.18
C LEU A 78 14.60 -0.52 12.12
N GLU A 79 15.51 -0.01 12.94
CA GLU A 79 16.84 -0.61 13.09
C GLU A 79 16.75 -2.07 13.53
N LYS A 80 17.64 -2.92 12.96
CA LYS A 80 17.76 -4.37 13.25
C LYS A 80 16.58 -5.23 12.80
N ASP A 81 15.81 -4.74 11.82
CA ASP A 81 14.83 -5.58 11.15
C ASP A 81 15.52 -6.50 10.14
N ASN A 82 15.35 -7.82 10.30
CA ASN A 82 15.99 -8.80 9.42
C ASN A 82 15.30 -8.92 8.06
N ASP A 83 14.06 -8.42 7.94
CA ASP A 83 13.22 -8.54 6.75
C ASP A 83 13.12 -7.21 5.98
N GLU A 84 14.01 -6.24 6.26
CA GLU A 84 13.97 -4.90 5.67
C GLU A 84 13.84 -4.93 4.14
N ASN A 85 14.63 -5.76 3.45
CA ASN A 85 14.59 -5.85 2.00
C ASN A 85 13.24 -6.38 1.49
N LYS A 86 12.75 -7.49 2.08
CA LYS A 86 11.45 -8.06 1.73
C LYS A 86 10.32 -7.05 1.97
N LYS A 87 10.37 -6.33 3.08
CA LYS A 87 9.39 -5.28 3.41
C LYS A 87 9.43 -4.13 2.41
N LYS A 88 10.61 -3.67 1.99
CA LYS A 88 10.75 -2.66 0.93
C LYS A 88 10.13 -3.13 -0.38
N ASP A 89 10.38 -4.38 -0.78
CA ASP A 89 9.81 -4.95 -2.00
C ASP A 89 8.28 -4.98 -1.93
N VAL A 90 7.71 -5.45 -0.82
CA VAL A 90 6.27 -5.44 -0.58
C VAL A 90 5.68 -4.03 -0.59
N LEU A 91 6.37 -3.04 0.00
CA LEU A 91 5.94 -1.64 0.00
C LEU A 91 5.92 -1.04 -1.41
N ASN A 92 6.90 -1.39 -2.25
CA ASN A 92 6.93 -0.96 -3.65
C ASN A 92 5.79 -1.61 -4.46
N ILE A 93 5.55 -2.91 -4.29
CA ILE A 93 4.42 -3.60 -4.94
C ILE A 93 3.09 -3.00 -4.47
N HIS A 94 2.96 -2.67 -3.18
CA HIS A 94 1.78 -2.02 -2.64
C HIS A 94 1.55 -0.63 -3.26
N GLU A 95 2.59 0.18 -3.42
CA GLU A 95 2.48 1.50 -4.07
C GLU A 95 1.96 1.38 -5.50
N GLU A 96 2.52 0.48 -6.30
CA GLU A 96 2.07 0.22 -7.68
C GLU A 96 0.62 -0.28 -7.72
N PHE A 97 0.27 -1.24 -6.86
CA PHE A 97 -1.10 -1.76 -6.77
C PHE A 97 -2.09 -0.66 -6.37
N ARG A 98 -1.74 0.16 -5.38
CA ARG A 98 -2.56 1.28 -4.93
C ARG A 98 -2.79 2.31 -6.03
N ASN A 99 -1.75 2.71 -6.75
CA ASN A 99 -1.85 3.66 -7.85
C ASN A 99 -2.76 3.13 -8.95
N PHE A 100 -2.61 1.84 -9.28
CA PHE A 100 -3.53 1.13 -10.16
C PHE A 100 -4.99 1.19 -9.67
N CYS A 101 -5.26 0.93 -8.39
CA CYS A 101 -6.62 1.00 -7.83
C CYS A 101 -7.24 2.40 -7.97
N ILE A 102 -6.46 3.46 -7.76
CA ILE A 102 -6.90 4.84 -7.92
C ILE A 102 -7.26 5.15 -9.37
N GLU A 103 -6.38 4.78 -10.31
CA GLU A 103 -6.66 4.92 -11.75
C GLU A 103 -7.93 4.15 -12.15
N LYS A 104 -8.05 2.90 -11.65
CA LYS A 104 -9.21 2.04 -11.93
C LYS A 104 -10.50 2.69 -11.42
N LYS A 105 -10.51 3.18 -10.18
CA LYS A 105 -11.64 3.87 -9.57
C LYS A 105 -12.05 5.10 -10.38
N ALA A 106 -11.09 5.88 -10.87
CA ALA A 106 -11.37 7.04 -11.71
C ALA A 106 -12.02 6.65 -13.05
N ARG A 107 -11.50 5.62 -13.73
CA ARG A 107 -12.04 5.12 -15.00
C ARG A 107 -13.46 4.56 -14.85
N LEU A 108 -13.76 3.88 -13.74
CA LEU A 108 -15.08 3.31 -13.46
C LEU A 108 -16.17 4.35 -13.14
N ARG A 109 -15.84 5.63 -12.90
CA ARG A 109 -16.86 6.66 -12.62
C ARG A 109 -17.82 6.89 -13.77
N ASN A 110 -17.36 6.72 -15.01
CA ASN A 110 -18.14 6.98 -16.23
C ASN A 110 -18.54 5.68 -16.94
N ILE A 111 -18.62 4.57 -16.20
CA ILE A 111 -18.89 3.23 -16.75
C ILE A 111 -20.21 3.14 -17.54
N SER A 112 -21.24 3.88 -17.13
CA SER A 112 -22.55 3.91 -17.80
C SER A 112 -22.52 4.61 -19.14
N ASP A 113 -21.50 5.44 -19.38
CA ASP A 113 -21.41 6.33 -20.54
C ASP A 113 -20.35 5.84 -21.54
N MET A 114 -19.65 4.75 -21.22
CA MET A 114 -18.66 4.16 -22.12
C MET A 114 -19.34 3.55 -23.34
N ASN A 115 -18.91 3.97 -24.53
CA ASN A 115 -19.26 3.28 -25.77
C ASN A 115 -18.49 1.95 -25.88
N PHE A 116 -18.79 1.15 -26.91
CA PHE A 116 -18.17 -0.16 -27.11
C PHE A 116 -16.64 -0.12 -27.22
N GLU A 117 -16.08 0.88 -27.92
CA GLU A 117 -14.63 1.06 -28.09
C GLU A 117 -13.97 1.42 -26.76
N GLN A 118 -14.52 2.39 -26.03
CA GLN A 118 -14.04 2.78 -24.70
C GLN A 118 -14.09 1.61 -23.70
N CYS A 119 -15.10 0.75 -23.79
CA CYS A 119 -15.20 -0.45 -22.98
C CYS A 119 -14.10 -1.47 -23.32
N ASN A 120 -13.83 -1.70 -24.62
CA ASN A 120 -12.74 -2.59 -25.04
C ASN A 120 -11.37 -2.05 -24.64
N ASP A 121 -11.15 -0.74 -24.74
CA ASP A 121 -9.93 -0.08 -24.29
C ASP A 121 -9.72 -0.25 -22.78
N TYR A 122 -10.79 -0.10 -21.99
CA TYR A 122 -10.76 -0.35 -20.55
C TYR A 122 -10.38 -1.80 -20.23
N MET A 123 -10.98 -2.78 -20.91
CA MET A 123 -10.67 -4.20 -20.72
C MET A 123 -9.22 -4.54 -21.08
N SER A 124 -8.71 -3.94 -22.15
CA SER A 124 -7.31 -4.08 -22.57
C SER A 124 -6.36 -3.48 -21.53
N TRP A 125 -6.68 -2.27 -21.06
CA TRP A 125 -5.93 -1.58 -19.99
C TRP A 125 -5.89 -2.38 -18.68
N ILE A 126 -7.01 -2.96 -18.24
CA ILE A 126 -7.03 -3.85 -17.06
C ILE A 126 -6.08 -5.04 -17.25
N THR A 127 -6.12 -5.66 -18.43
CA THR A 127 -5.27 -6.81 -18.75
C THR A 127 -3.78 -6.45 -18.71
N GLU A 128 -3.41 -5.31 -19.29
CA GLU A 128 -2.05 -4.80 -19.25
C GLU A 128 -1.58 -4.47 -17.84
N LYS A 129 -2.42 -3.80 -17.03
CA LYS A 129 -2.10 -3.49 -15.63
C LYS A 129 -1.93 -4.76 -14.78
N LYS A 130 -2.80 -5.77 -14.96
CA LYS A 130 -2.65 -7.08 -14.29
C LYS A 130 -1.33 -7.77 -14.67
N ARG A 131 -0.92 -7.71 -15.94
CA ARG A 131 0.39 -8.23 -16.40
C ARG A 131 1.57 -7.45 -15.83
N GLY A 132 1.47 -6.12 -15.79
CA GLY A 132 2.49 -5.26 -15.17
C GLY A 132 2.70 -5.59 -13.69
N LEU A 133 1.60 -5.81 -12.95
CA LEU A 133 1.66 -6.27 -11.57
C LEU A 133 2.29 -7.68 -11.43
N GLN A 134 2.03 -8.60 -12.36
CA GLN A 134 2.70 -9.92 -12.36
C GLN A 134 4.19 -9.86 -12.66
N ALA A 135 4.62 -8.87 -13.45
CA ALA A 135 6.04 -8.70 -13.75
C ALA A 135 6.85 -8.30 -12.51
N ILE A 136 6.25 -7.54 -11.59
CA ILE A 136 6.88 -7.13 -10.33
C ILE A 136 6.57 -8.07 -9.14
N ASP A 137 5.44 -8.78 -9.19
CA ASP A 137 5.03 -9.77 -8.19
C ASP A 137 4.56 -11.06 -8.88
N PRO A 138 5.49 -11.95 -9.27
CA PRO A 138 5.15 -13.20 -9.94
C PRO A 138 4.10 -14.00 -9.16
N ASN A 139 3.08 -14.51 -9.85
CA ASN A 139 1.93 -15.21 -9.27
C ASN A 139 1.18 -14.45 -8.16
N TYR A 140 1.41 -13.13 -8.05
CA TYR A 140 0.90 -12.29 -6.97
C TYR A 140 1.24 -12.82 -5.57
N GLU A 141 2.44 -13.41 -5.41
CA GLU A 141 2.85 -14.08 -4.17
C GLU A 141 2.88 -13.13 -2.98
N ASN A 142 3.51 -11.96 -3.14
CA ASN A 142 3.57 -10.96 -2.08
C ASN A 142 2.18 -10.40 -1.77
N ILE A 143 1.41 -10.05 -2.79
CA ILE A 143 0.04 -9.54 -2.62
C ILE A 143 -0.83 -10.58 -1.88
N ARG A 144 -0.69 -11.87 -2.19
CA ARG A 144 -1.40 -12.95 -1.50
C ARG A 144 -0.97 -13.07 -0.03
N GLU A 145 0.33 -13.08 0.21
CA GLU A 145 0.90 -13.27 1.54
C GLU A 145 0.54 -12.10 2.47
N TYR A 146 0.54 -10.87 1.92
CA TYR A 146 0.26 -9.61 2.62
C TYR A 146 -1.17 -9.09 2.37
N LYS A 147 -2.10 -9.97 1.98
CA LYS A 147 -3.45 -9.63 1.49
C LYS A 147 -4.21 -8.56 2.28
N GLU A 148 -4.05 -8.50 3.61
CA GLU A 148 -4.72 -7.53 4.47
C GLU A 148 -4.34 -6.08 4.17
N TYR A 149 -3.13 -5.87 3.65
CA TYR A 149 -2.62 -4.56 3.25
C TYR A 149 -3.02 -4.18 1.83
N PHE A 150 -3.36 -5.16 1.01
CA PHE A 150 -3.79 -5.00 -0.38
C PHE A 150 -5.32 -5.00 -0.52
N ASP A 151 -6.06 -5.11 0.58
CA ASP A 151 -7.52 -5.01 0.58
C ASP A 151 -7.96 -3.54 0.67
N ILE A 152 -7.92 -2.86 -0.47
CA ILE A 152 -8.21 -1.42 -0.58
C ILE A 152 -9.73 -1.19 -0.65
N HIS A 153 -10.41 -1.91 -1.53
CA HIS A 153 -11.87 -1.93 -1.65
C HIS A 153 -12.34 -3.16 -2.44
N HIS A 154 -13.67 -3.39 -2.50
CA HIS A 154 -14.26 -4.64 -3.02
C HIS A 154 -13.77 -5.10 -4.41
N ASN A 155 -13.51 -4.16 -5.33
CA ASN A 155 -12.99 -4.43 -6.68
C ASN A 155 -11.51 -4.01 -6.84
N CYS A 156 -10.77 -3.85 -5.75
CA CYS A 156 -9.32 -3.72 -5.77
C CYS A 156 -8.71 -4.37 -4.52
N ASN A 157 -8.60 -5.69 -4.62
CA ASN A 157 -8.06 -6.59 -3.62
C ASN A 157 -7.54 -7.87 -4.30
N TYR A 158 -6.91 -8.74 -3.52
CA TYR A 158 -6.36 -10.00 -4.03
C TYR A 158 -7.41 -10.91 -4.73
N PRO A 159 -8.59 -11.19 -4.15
CA PRO A 159 -9.63 -11.98 -4.83
C PRO A 159 -10.02 -11.43 -6.21
N TRP A 160 -10.19 -10.11 -6.33
CA TRP A 160 -10.46 -9.48 -7.62
C TRP A 160 -9.28 -9.61 -8.60
N LEU A 161 -8.05 -9.42 -8.10
CA LEU A 161 -6.85 -9.46 -8.91
C LEU A 161 -6.67 -10.82 -9.62
N VAL A 162 -6.92 -11.92 -8.91
CA VAL A 162 -6.83 -13.28 -9.45
C VAL A 162 -8.10 -13.78 -10.14
N SER A 163 -9.20 -13.01 -10.08
CA SER A 163 -10.46 -13.38 -10.72
C SER A 163 -10.37 -13.20 -12.24
N ASN A 164 -10.99 -14.15 -12.95
CA ASN A 164 -11.26 -14.06 -14.40
C ASN A 164 -12.59 -13.38 -14.71
N THR A 165 -13.34 -12.97 -13.67
CA THR A 165 -14.61 -12.26 -13.85
C THR A 165 -14.31 -10.84 -14.34
N PRO A 166 -14.88 -10.41 -15.48
CA PRO A 166 -14.64 -9.08 -15.99
C PRO A 166 -15.32 -8.03 -15.10
N ASP A 167 -14.68 -6.87 -14.94
CA ASP A 167 -15.26 -5.73 -14.22
C ASP A 167 -16.47 -5.15 -14.94
N VAL A 168 -16.49 -5.26 -16.27
CA VAL A 168 -17.50 -4.71 -17.17
C VAL A 168 -17.79 -5.67 -18.32
N THR A 169 -19.00 -5.61 -18.87
CA THR A 169 -19.35 -6.36 -20.09
C THR A 169 -19.60 -5.37 -21.22
N CYS A 170 -18.86 -5.51 -22.31
CA CYS A 170 -19.01 -4.67 -23.50
C CYS A 170 -20.06 -5.27 -24.44
N SER A 171 -21.14 -4.55 -24.72
CA SER A 171 -22.19 -4.99 -25.64
C SER A 171 -22.47 -3.94 -26.71
N GLN A 172 -22.55 -4.36 -27.98
CA GLN A 172 -22.97 -3.51 -29.09
C GLN A 172 -24.39 -3.89 -29.51
N ILE A 173 -25.31 -2.93 -29.53
CA ILE A 173 -26.66 -3.15 -30.08
C ILE A 173 -26.56 -3.13 -31.60
N THR A 174 -26.61 -4.30 -32.22
CA THR A 174 -26.73 -4.42 -33.68
C THR A 174 -28.21 -4.32 -34.07
N ARG A 175 -28.60 -3.26 -34.76
CA ARG A 175 -29.94 -3.19 -35.39
C ARG A 175 -29.86 -3.88 -36.74
N SER A 176 -30.34 -5.12 -36.83
CA SER A 176 -30.61 -5.74 -38.13
C SER A 176 -31.80 -5.02 -38.77
N ARG A 177 -31.56 -4.28 -39.86
CA ARG A 177 -32.65 -3.82 -40.72
C ARG A 177 -33.16 -5.04 -41.47
N GLY A 178 -34.27 -5.62 -41.03
CA GLY A 178 -34.99 -6.60 -41.82
C GLY A 178 -35.32 -5.98 -43.17
N LYS A 179 -34.87 -6.59 -44.26
CA LYS A 179 -35.33 -6.24 -45.60
C LYS A 179 -36.80 -6.67 -45.69
N THR A 180 -37.71 -5.72 -45.51
CA THR A 180 -39.10 -5.83 -46.00
C THR A 180 -39.12 -5.74 -47.51
#